data_AF-A0A6J6J6U8-F1
#
_entry.id   AF-A0A6J6J6U8-F1
#
_cell.length_a   1.000
_cell.length_b   1.000
_cell.length_c   1.000
_cell.angle_alpha   90.00
_cell.angle_beta   90.00
_cell.angle_gamma   90.00
#
_symmetry.space_group_name_H-M   'P 1'
#
loop_
_entity.id
_entity.type
_entity.pdbx_description
1 polymer ?
#
loop_
_entity_poly.entity_id
_entity_poly.type
_entity_poly.pdbx_seq_one_letter_code
_entity_poly.pdbx_strand_id
1 'polypeptide(L)'
;MIRPTAFYYAPTGNDGLVQYVTSIANPVIWWAGALAIVAVVVMVIRKSTWQNMAILVGVVATYVPWLFFSQRTVFQFYTVTLEPFLVLALVAVLVWLWKQNLRLFVANYLIVAAVVSAFFLPVWMGLPIPEWFAVIHYWFPSWI
;
A
#
# COMPACT_ATOMS: atom_id res chain seq x y z
N MET A 1 -6.42 -3.91 -2.27
CA MET A 1 -5.49 -4.99 -1.88
C MET A 1 -6.28 -6.19 -1.33
N ILE A 2 -6.99 -6.89 -2.22
CA ILE A 2 -7.81 -8.06 -1.89
C ILE A 2 -7.32 -9.29 -2.67
N ARG A 3 -6.87 -9.10 -3.91
CA ARG A 3 -6.29 -10.15 -4.77
C ARG A 3 -4.98 -9.63 -5.37
N PRO A 4 -3.86 -9.70 -4.62
CA PRO A 4 -2.54 -9.35 -5.13
C PRO A 4 -2.12 -10.30 -6.26
N THR A 5 -1.14 -9.87 -7.06
CA THR A 5 -0.55 -10.67 -8.12
C THR A 5 0.75 -11.28 -7.62
N ALA A 6 0.88 -12.60 -7.71
CA ALA A 6 2.16 -13.28 -7.55
C ALA A 6 2.99 -13.06 -8.81
N PHE A 7 4.21 -12.52 -8.66
CA PHE A 7 5.11 -12.26 -9.78
C PHE A 7 6.08 -13.40 -10.02
N TYR A 8 6.53 -14.06 -8.95
CA TYR A 8 7.49 -15.16 -9.04
C TYR A 8 7.33 -16.13 -7.89
N TYR A 9 7.46 -17.42 -8.19
CA TYR A 9 7.58 -18.49 -7.20
C TYR A 9 8.45 -19.61 -7.78
N ALA A 10 9.57 -19.92 -7.12
CA ALA A 10 10.39 -21.07 -7.48
C ALA A 10 11.09 -21.67 -6.24
N PRO A 11 11.17 -23.01 -6.14
CA PRO A 11 12.01 -23.66 -5.14
C PRO A 11 13.49 -23.41 -5.45
N THR A 12 14.29 -23.19 -4.41
CA THR A 12 15.74 -23.03 -4.52
C THR A 12 16.41 -24.35 -4.19
N GLY A 13 16.72 -25.19 -5.19
CA GLY A 13 17.37 -26.47 -4.92
C GLY A 13 16.60 -27.39 -3.97
N ASN A 14 17.32 -28.14 -3.12
CA ASN A 14 16.77 -29.16 -2.21
C ASN A 14 16.83 -28.75 -0.71
N ASP A 15 17.05 -27.47 -0.42
CA ASP A 15 17.26 -26.97 0.96
C ASP A 15 15.96 -26.51 1.66
N GLY A 16 14.81 -26.62 0.99
CA GLY A 16 13.50 -26.19 1.52
C GLY A 16 13.28 -24.67 1.47
N LEU A 17 14.12 -23.93 0.73
CA LEU A 17 13.94 -22.51 0.49
C LEU A 17 13.16 -22.26 -0.80
N VAL A 18 12.41 -21.17 -0.81
CA VAL A 18 11.66 -20.68 -1.96
C VAL A 18 12.02 -19.22 -2.21
N GLN A 19 12.10 -18.84 -3.48
CA GLN A 19 12.11 -17.45 -3.89
C GLN A 19 10.70 -17.07 -4.30
N TYR A 20 10.16 -16.05 -3.64
CA TYR A 20 8.80 -15.60 -3.83
C TYR A 20 8.75 -14.08 -3.97
N VAL A 21 8.11 -13.59 -5.04
CA VAL A 21 7.91 -12.17 -5.29
C VAL A 21 6.43 -11.88 -5.48
N THR A 22 5.91 -10.91 -4.72
CA THR A 22 4.49 -10.58 -4.67
C THR A 22 4.22 -9.10 -4.80
N SER A 23 3.05 -8.75 -5.32
CA SER A 23 2.56 -7.37 -5.41
C SER A 23 1.82 -6.90 -4.14
N ILE A 24 1.91 -7.63 -3.02
CA ILE A 24 1.30 -7.22 -1.74
C ILE A 24 2.05 -5.99 -1.24
N ALA A 25 1.39 -4.84 -1.21
CA ALA A 25 1.93 -3.63 -0.59
C ALA A 25 1.90 -3.74 0.95
N ASN A 26 2.59 -2.85 1.66
CA ASN A 26 2.49 -2.78 3.12
C ASN A 26 1.02 -2.56 3.52
N PRO A 27 0.35 -3.52 4.20
CA PRO A 27 -1.09 -3.43 4.43
C PRO A 27 -1.49 -2.26 5.32
N VAL A 28 -0.63 -1.91 6.28
CA VAL A 28 -0.84 -0.79 7.20
C VAL A 28 -0.84 0.53 6.43
N ILE A 29 0.16 0.74 5.57
CA ILE A 29 0.25 1.95 4.74
C ILE A 29 -0.89 1.98 3.71
N TRP A 30 -1.17 0.84 3.07
CA TRP A 30 -2.15 0.75 2.00
C TRP A 30 -3.56 1.13 2.48
N TRP A 31 -4.05 0.50 3.55
CA TRP A 31 -5.41 0.77 4.04
C TRP A 31 -5.51 2.11 4.75
N ALA A 32 -4.50 2.50 5.54
CA ALA A 32 -4.49 3.83 6.16
C ALA A 32 -4.45 4.93 5.09
N GLY A 33 -3.68 4.75 4.01
CA GLY A 33 -3.64 5.68 2.90
C GLY A 33 -4.95 5.73 2.12
N ALA A 34 -5.62 4.60 1.90
CA ALA A 34 -6.96 4.58 1.29
C ALA A 34 -7.98 5.38 2.14
N LEU A 35 -7.98 5.20 3.46
CA LEU A 35 -8.79 6.01 4.38
C LEU A 35 -8.34 7.48 4.39
N ALA A 36 -7.04 7.74 4.26
CA ALA A 36 -6.50 9.09 4.21
C ALA A 36 -6.95 9.85 2.97
N ILE A 37 -7.10 9.20 1.81
CA ILE A 37 -7.69 9.82 0.62
C ILE A 37 -9.10 10.34 0.93
N VAL A 38 -9.93 9.55 1.60
CA VAL A 38 -11.27 9.97 2.04
C VAL A 38 -11.19 11.15 3.01
N ALA A 39 -10.26 11.11 3.97
CA ALA A 39 -10.04 12.22 4.89
C ALA A 39 -9.59 13.51 4.16
N VAL A 40 -8.73 13.40 3.15
CA VAL A 40 -8.30 14.54 2.32
C VAL A 40 -9.47 15.14 1.54
N VAL A 41 -10.41 14.32 1.03
CA VAL A 41 -11.66 14.83 0.43
C VAL A 41 -12.42 15.70 1.43
N VAL A 42 -12.59 15.23 2.67
CA VAL A 42 -13.24 16.00 3.73
C VAL A 42 -12.47 17.27 4.07
N MET A 43 -11.13 17.22 4.10
CA MET A 43 -10.27 18.40 4.32
C MET A 43 -10.45 19.44 3.22
N VAL A 44 -10.52 19.03 1.94
CA VAL A 44 -10.75 19.93 0.81
C VAL A 44 -12.13 20.58 0.87
N ILE A 45 -13.18 19.81 1.21
CA ILE A 45 -14.55 20.34 1.35
C ILE A 45 -14.61 21.40 2.46
N ARG A 46 -13.93 21.15 3.60
CA ARG A 46 -13.92 22.09 4.74
C ARG A 46 -13.05 23.31 4.50
N LYS A 47 -11.85 23.10 3.95
CA LYS A 47 -10.89 24.16 3.63
C LYS A 47 -9.97 23.68 2.51
N SER A 48 -10.29 24.11 1.30
CA SER A 48 -9.49 23.78 0.14
C SER A 48 -8.10 24.43 0.21
N THR A 49 -7.07 23.60 0.12
CA THR A 49 -5.68 24.03 -0.06
C THR A 49 -5.15 23.41 -1.34
N TRP A 50 -4.26 24.13 -2.04
CA TRP A 50 -3.73 23.64 -3.31
C TRP A 50 -3.03 22.29 -3.17
N GLN A 51 -2.35 22.03 -2.03
CA GLN A 51 -1.66 20.77 -1.76
C GLN A 51 -2.65 19.59 -1.71
N ASN A 52 -3.75 19.75 -0.97
CA ASN A 52 -4.75 18.70 -0.84
C ASN A 52 -5.50 18.49 -2.17
N MET A 53 -5.76 19.57 -2.91
CA MET A 53 -6.33 19.47 -4.25
C MET A 53 -5.39 18.73 -5.21
N ALA A 54 -4.09 19.02 -5.20
CA ALA A 54 -3.11 18.35 -6.06
C ALA A 54 -3.06 16.85 -5.80
N ILE A 55 -3.16 16.42 -4.53
CA ILE A 55 -3.27 15.00 -4.17
C ILE A 55 -4.51 14.37 -4.81
N LEU A 56 -5.68 14.99 -4.65
CA LEU A 56 -6.94 14.45 -5.21
C LEU A 56 -6.94 14.43 -6.73
N VAL A 57 -6.41 15.48 -7.38
CA VAL A 57 -6.24 15.53 -8.83
C VAL A 57 -5.34 14.40 -9.30
N GLY A 58 -4.24 14.13 -8.59
CA GLY A 58 -3.37 13.00 -8.88
C GLY A 58 -4.08 11.65 -8.78
N VAL A 59 -4.85 11.42 -7.71
CA VAL A 59 -5.68 10.20 -7.55
C VAL A 59 -6.67 10.07 -8.70
N VAL A 60 -7.39 11.14 -9.04
CA VAL A 60 -8.37 11.15 -10.13
C VAL A 60 -7.70 10.89 -11.47
N ALA A 61 -6.60 11.58 -11.77
CA ALA A 61 -5.86 11.46 -13.01
C ALA A 61 -5.26 10.06 -13.23
N THR A 62 -4.91 9.37 -12.15
CA THR A 62 -4.35 8.02 -12.23
C THR A 62 -5.41 6.91 -12.16
N TYR A 63 -6.55 7.11 -11.49
CA TYR A 63 -7.60 6.10 -11.35
C TYR A 63 -8.70 6.19 -12.41
N VAL A 64 -9.25 7.39 -12.66
CA VAL A 64 -10.45 7.57 -13.49
C VAL A 64 -10.27 7.10 -14.93
N PRO A 65 -9.11 7.28 -15.60
CA PRO A 65 -8.91 6.75 -16.95
C PRO A 65 -9.21 5.25 -17.06
N TRP A 66 -8.87 4.46 -16.03
CA TRP A 66 -9.11 3.01 -16.03
C TRP A 66 -10.59 2.62 -16.03
N LEU A 67 -11.46 3.50 -15.54
CA LEU A 67 -12.90 3.25 -15.55
C LEU A 67 -13.47 3.18 -16.98
N PHE A 68 -12.79 3.80 -17.96
CA PHE A 68 -13.14 3.73 -19.39
C PHE A 68 -12.55 2.52 -20.12
N PHE A 69 -11.68 1.74 -19.46
CA PHE A 69 -11.01 0.56 -20.03
C PHE A 69 -11.43 -0.74 -19.34
N SER A 70 -12.67 -0.82 -18.83
CA SER A 70 -13.21 -2.00 -18.15
C SER A 70 -13.28 -3.25 -19.04
N GLN A 71 -13.30 -3.07 -20.37
CA GLN A 71 -13.20 -4.13 -21.37
C GLN A 71 -11.82 -4.79 -21.47
N ARG A 72 -10.80 -4.28 -20.76
CA ARG A 72 -9.45 -4.86 -20.72
C ARG A 72 -9.23 -5.58 -19.39
N THR A 73 -8.40 -6.62 -19.43
CA THR A 73 -7.96 -7.32 -18.22
C THR A 73 -7.12 -6.37 -17.36
N VAL A 74 -7.60 -6.08 -16.16
CA VAL A 74 -6.93 -5.20 -15.20
C VAL A 74 -6.42 -6.01 -14.00
N PHE A 75 -5.19 -5.73 -13.57
CA PHE A 75 -4.57 -6.36 -12.42
C PHE A 75 -4.37 -5.37 -11.29
N GLN A 76 -4.32 -5.86 -10.05
CA GLN A 76 -4.17 -5.00 -8.87
C GLN A 76 -2.88 -4.17 -8.93
N PHE A 77 -1.78 -4.71 -9.46
CA PHE A 77 -0.51 -3.99 -9.47
C PHE A 77 -0.53 -2.67 -10.27
N TYR A 78 -1.50 -2.45 -11.18
CA TYR A 78 -1.65 -1.15 -11.87
C TYR A 78 -1.93 0.01 -10.92
N THR A 79 -2.38 -0.27 -9.70
CA THR A 79 -2.55 0.75 -8.67
C THR A 79 -1.23 1.31 -8.14
N VAL A 80 -0.07 0.79 -8.57
CA VAL A 80 1.25 1.38 -8.27
C VAL A 80 1.33 2.86 -8.71
N THR A 81 0.59 3.24 -9.76
CA THR A 81 0.52 4.64 -10.22
C THR A 81 -0.21 5.56 -9.24
N LEU A 82 -1.12 5.01 -8.42
CA LEU A 82 -1.85 5.73 -7.37
C LEU A 82 -1.03 5.88 -6.08
N GLU A 83 -0.03 5.02 -5.89
CA GLU A 83 0.72 4.88 -4.65
C GLU A 83 1.36 6.19 -4.17
N PRO A 84 2.01 7.02 -5.02
CA PRO A 84 2.56 8.30 -4.58
C PRO A 84 1.49 9.23 -3.98
N PHE A 85 0.31 9.29 -4.58
CA PHE A 85 -0.78 10.15 -4.10
C PHE A 85 -1.45 9.59 -2.85
N LEU A 86 -1.53 8.27 -2.73
CA LEU A 86 -1.98 7.59 -1.51
C LEU A 86 -1.05 7.89 -0.33
N VAL A 87 0.28 7.84 -0.56
CA VAL A 87 1.27 8.19 0.47
C VAL A 87 1.20 9.68 0.82
N LEU A 88 1.06 10.57 -0.17
CA LEU A 88 0.89 12.01 0.10
C LEU A 88 -0.39 12.30 0.91
N ALA A 89 -1.50 11.63 0.60
CA ALA A 89 -2.73 11.74 1.38
C ALA A 89 -2.51 11.29 2.84
N LEU A 90 -1.84 10.16 3.03
CA LEU A 90 -1.47 9.67 4.36
C LEU A 90 -0.60 10.68 5.11
N VAL A 91 0.43 11.23 4.47
CA VAL A 91 1.29 12.26 5.07
C VAL A 91 0.48 13.49 5.47
N ALA A 92 -0.43 13.98 4.62
CA ALA A 92 -1.28 15.11 4.94
C ALA A 92 -2.11 14.87 6.22
N VAL A 93 -2.68 13.66 6.36
CA VAL A 93 -3.43 13.26 7.57
C VAL A 93 -2.52 13.14 8.79
N LEU A 94 -1.35 12.51 8.66
CA LEU A 94 -0.40 12.38 9.77
C LEU A 94 0.13 13.74 10.25
N VAL A 95 0.41 14.66 9.34
CA VAL A 95 0.79 16.05 9.69
C VAL A 95 -0.36 16.78 10.38
N TRP A 96 -1.59 16.58 9.93
CA TRP A 96 -2.75 17.14 10.60
C TRP A 96 -2.90 16.59 12.03
N LEU A 97 -2.80 15.27 12.22
CA LEU A 97 -2.83 14.62 13.55
C LEU A 97 -1.70 15.11 14.45
N TRP A 98 -0.49 15.27 13.91
CA TRP A 98 0.66 15.81 14.64
C TRP A 98 0.38 17.21 15.20
N LYS A 99 -0.27 18.08 14.42
CA LYS A 99 -0.67 19.43 14.83
C LYS A 99 -1.77 19.43 15.89
N GLN A 100 -2.59 18.37 15.96
CA GLN A 100 -3.60 18.15 17.01
C GLN A 100 -3.00 17.53 18.29
N ASN A 101 -1.67 17.57 18.46
CA ASN A 101 -0.94 17.01 19.59
C ASN A 101 -1.03 15.47 19.72
N LEU A 102 -1.42 14.75 18.65
CA LEU A 102 -1.45 13.28 18.61
C LEU A 102 -0.10 12.67 18.19
N ARG A 103 1.01 13.23 18.69
CA ARG A 103 2.38 12.88 18.24
C ARG A 103 2.74 11.43 18.54
N LEU A 104 2.33 10.92 19.71
CA LEU A 104 2.58 9.53 20.10
C LEU A 104 1.85 8.55 19.17
N PHE A 105 0.62 8.87 18.76
CA PHE A 105 -0.13 8.05 17.80
C PHE A 105 0.59 7.99 16.45
N VAL A 106 1.03 9.14 15.94
CA VAL A 106 1.78 9.21 14.67
C VAL A 106 3.08 8.42 14.77
N ALA A 107 3.84 8.56 15.87
CA ALA A 107 5.08 7.81 16.07
C ALA A 107 4.84 6.30 16.12
N ASN A 108 3.84 5.84 16.88
CA ASN A 108 3.48 4.42 16.96
C ASN A 108 3.05 3.87 15.60
N TYR A 109 2.24 4.64 14.85
CA TYR A 109 1.85 4.26 13.50
C TYR A 109 3.06 4.08 12.57
N LEU A 110 4.01 5.02 12.60
CA LEU A 110 5.23 4.93 11.79
C LEU A 110 6.12 3.74 12.19
N ILE A 111 6.23 3.45 13.49
CA ILE A 111 6.95 2.27 13.99
C ILE A 111 6.29 0.99 13.46
N VAL A 112 4.97 0.85 13.59
CA VAL A 112 4.24 -0.32 13.08
C VAL A 112 4.41 -0.44 11.57
N ALA A 113 4.29 0.66 10.82
CA ALA A 113 4.51 0.66 9.38
C ALA A 113 5.94 0.20 9.02
N ALA A 114 6.96 0.67 9.74
CA ALA A 114 8.35 0.27 9.53
C ALA A 114 8.60 -1.22 9.85
N VAL A 115 8.05 -1.72 10.96
CA VAL A 115 8.15 -3.14 11.34
C VAL A 115 7.47 -4.04 10.31
N VAL A 116 6.27 -3.67 9.85
CA VAL A 116 5.58 -4.42 8.80
C VAL A 116 6.35 -4.35 7.49
N SER A 117 6.93 -3.20 7.12
CA SER A 117 7.80 -3.12 5.94
C SER A 117 9.01 -4.04 6.07
N ALA A 118 9.66 -4.09 7.23
CA ALA A 118 10.78 -5.00 7.48
C ALA A 118 10.37 -6.48 7.37
N PHE A 119 9.17 -6.83 7.82
CA PHE A 119 8.60 -8.16 7.67
C PHE A 119 8.42 -8.56 6.19
N PHE A 120 7.84 -7.68 5.36
CA PHE A 120 7.62 -7.93 3.93
C PHE A 120 8.87 -7.73 3.03
N LEU A 121 9.94 -7.12 3.55
CA LEU A 121 11.13 -6.80 2.78
C LEU A 121 11.77 -8.01 2.05
N PRO A 122 11.87 -9.21 2.65
CA PRO A 122 12.41 -10.38 1.96
C PRO A 122 11.58 -10.80 0.73
N VAL A 123 10.24 -10.75 0.80
CA VAL A 123 9.37 -11.12 -0.31
C VAL A 123 9.29 -10.04 -1.40
N TRP A 124 9.53 -8.77 -1.06
CA TRP A 124 9.65 -7.71 -2.08
C TRP A 124 10.97 -7.75 -2.83
N MET A 125 12.05 -8.17 -2.17
CA MET A 125 13.37 -8.29 -2.81
C MET A 125 13.59 -9.66 -3.46
N GLY A 126 12.68 -10.62 -3.28
CA GLY A 126 12.82 -11.98 -3.81
C GLY A 126 13.96 -12.75 -3.17
N LEU A 127 14.24 -12.51 -1.88
CA LEU A 127 15.26 -13.26 -1.15
C LEU A 127 14.82 -14.72 -0.98
N PRO A 128 15.77 -15.68 -0.99
CA PRO A 128 15.46 -17.07 -0.66
C PRO A 128 15.04 -17.16 0.81
N ILE A 129 13.83 -17.64 1.06
CA ILE A 129 13.21 -17.74 2.39
C ILE A 129 12.59 -19.13 2.58
N PRO A 130 12.42 -19.61 3.82
CA PRO A 130 11.67 -20.84 4.07
C PRO A 130 10.22 -20.74 3.58
N GLU A 131 9.65 -21.84 3.08
CA GLU A 131 8.26 -21.86 2.56
C GLU A 131 7.23 -21.38 3.59
N TRP A 132 7.35 -21.82 4.85
CA TRP A 132 6.46 -21.36 5.93
C TRP A 132 6.50 -19.84 6.10
N PHE A 133 7.67 -19.23 5.89
CA PHE A 133 7.82 -17.78 6.00
C PHE A 133 7.09 -17.10 4.84
N ALA A 134 7.12 -17.65 3.63
CA ALA A 134 6.32 -17.13 2.52
C ALA A 134 4.82 -17.20 2.82
N VAL A 135 4.34 -18.31 3.39
CA VAL A 135 2.91 -18.52 3.70
C VAL A 135 2.38 -17.51 4.71
N ILE A 136 3.14 -17.14 5.74
CA ILE A 136 2.67 -16.16 6.76
C ILE A 136 2.56 -14.72 6.23
N HIS A 137 3.03 -14.43 5.02
CA HIS A 137 2.78 -13.14 4.36
C HIS A 137 1.34 -13.04 3.82
N TYR A 138 0.64 -14.16 3.70
CA TYR A 138 -0.76 -14.20 3.29
C TYR A 138 -1.68 -13.97 4.49
N TRP A 139 -2.01 -12.71 4.76
CA TRP A 139 -2.88 -12.34 5.88
C TRP A 139 -4.36 -12.63 5.60
N PHE A 140 -4.74 -12.75 4.33
CA PHE A 140 -6.09 -13.14 3.93
C PHE A 140 -6.04 -14.36 3.03
N PRO A 141 -7.08 -15.23 3.11
CA PRO A 141 -7.20 -16.36 2.20
C PRO A 141 -7.23 -15.97 0.72
N SER A 142 -7.64 -14.75 0.39
CA SER A 142 -7.71 -14.27 -1.00
C SER A 142 -6.38 -13.81 -1.59
N TRP A 143 -5.29 -13.87 -0.81
CA TRP A 143 -3.95 -13.50 -1.28
C TRP A 143 -3.15 -14.67 -1.86
N ILE A 144 -3.68 -15.90 -1.74
CA ILE A 144 -3.13 -17.09 -2.37
C ILE A 144 -3.54 -17.22 -3.83
#